data_AF-A0A5J4U1W9-F1
#
_entry.id   AF-A0A5J4U1W9-F1
#
_cell.length_a   1.000
_cell.length_b   1.000
_cell.length_c   1.000
_cell.angle_alpha   90.00
_cell.angle_beta   90.00
_cell.angle_gamma   90.00
#
_symmetry.space_group_name_H-M   'P 1'
#
loop_
_entity.id
_entity.type
_entity.pdbx_description
1 polymer ?
#
loop_
_entity_poly.entity_id
_entity_poly.type
_entity_poly.pdbx_seq_one_letter_code
_entity_poly.pdbx_strand_id
1 'polypeptide(L)'
;YPKGGGLHCIINSGEIEINEVTLNGCSGLKGGGIYASIDETGKLRIKDSCSFTSCSSTAGSGGAIYSILSDSITLGGIFIQNTTESTQSIFSLCSASQLGGAIYLDLATRTETKYDLTGASYSTNNIAQFGKNLFINAINLRSAVPIGSQTKLGAGSDSYEKANLINLIGYDLGINTLAIPLYFVYTAVDQNVYHVNNFKEPFQIGSGNDNRFCGHSEWPCLTIDYAISRSTQDVKKVGIISGYILNESVIISMNDKTIQIQQQSDVSWSSSNDNSIIFIQDECKFQLTTGILSFQKITFNINENATTGYIMSGSASSTFISISNCIMKMTSDTTGYSILTGFVELKGGILNINNIEIKDIIISDSPIILISENAKSIIIDNSQFDNITRTTIDDLTTKIGGTIQATIGGSSGQLSIQNTNFTLCISEQSYQSGALRSGIYCQISTGGTFTIDGQCSFICCKALSDLGRALYATISEENSQLILKDDIQFEGFMKDQNGNKQTQFGQGRGAYIELSDDGISQINKVTFNECKGISAGGIQINCQSSQKHTFTGTQFTSCIADQNGGGLYCIINSGEIEITEVTLNGCSGLNGGGIYSSIDETGKLRIKDS
;
A
#
# COMPACT_ATOMS: atom_id res chain seq x y z
N TYR A 1 25.92 -5.16 -50.66
CA TYR A 1 24.52 -5.40 -51.04
C TYR A 1 23.78 -4.08 -51.07
N PRO A 2 22.91 -3.83 -52.05
CA PRO A 2 22.19 -2.57 -52.16
C PRO A 2 21.15 -2.41 -51.03
N LYS A 3 20.87 -1.16 -50.66
CA LYS A 3 19.71 -0.77 -49.85
C LYS A 3 18.52 -0.63 -50.80
N GLY A 4 17.32 -1.07 -50.42
CA GLY A 4 16.14 -1.02 -51.30
C GLY A 4 16.16 -2.13 -52.35
N GLY A 5 15.71 -3.33 -52.01
CA GLY A 5 15.77 -4.49 -52.91
C GLY A 5 14.86 -4.38 -54.14
N GLY A 6 13.77 -3.61 -54.03
CA GLY A 6 12.93 -3.21 -55.17
C GLY A 6 13.20 -1.76 -55.59
N LEU A 7 13.10 -0.82 -54.64
CA LEU A 7 13.28 0.62 -54.89
C LEU A 7 14.25 1.25 -53.90
N HIS A 8 15.16 2.07 -54.43
CA HIS A 8 16.04 2.94 -53.65
C HIS A 8 15.68 4.41 -53.97
N CYS A 9 15.10 5.11 -53.01
CA CYS A 9 14.59 6.46 -53.18
C CYS A 9 15.38 7.46 -52.32
N ILE A 10 15.83 8.54 -52.96
CA ILE A 10 16.34 9.74 -52.30
C ILE A 10 15.45 10.89 -52.78
N ILE A 11 14.65 11.44 -51.88
CA ILE A 11 13.57 12.39 -52.19
C ILE A 11 13.83 13.68 -51.42
N ASN A 12 14.62 14.57 -52.02
CA ASN A 12 14.92 15.88 -51.41
C ASN A 12 13.76 16.87 -51.61
N SER A 13 13.12 16.81 -52.77
CA SER A 13 11.95 17.60 -53.14
C SER A 13 11.10 16.82 -54.14
N GLY A 14 9.83 17.20 -54.31
CA GLY A 14 8.90 16.49 -55.20
C GLY A 14 8.25 15.26 -54.54
N GLU A 15 7.64 14.40 -55.35
CA GLU A 15 6.83 13.27 -54.87
C GLU A 15 7.08 12.01 -55.71
N ILE A 16 7.27 10.88 -55.03
CA ILE A 16 7.16 9.55 -55.62
C ILE A 16 5.83 8.97 -55.14
N GLU A 17 4.91 8.75 -56.07
CA GLU A 17 3.65 8.04 -55.83
C GLU A 17 3.74 6.63 -56.41
N ILE A 18 3.38 5.64 -55.60
CA ILE A 18 3.28 4.23 -55.97
C ILE A 18 1.84 3.80 -55.72
N ASN A 19 1.19 3.24 -56.74
CA ASN A 19 -0.23 2.87 -56.70
C ASN A 19 -0.44 1.49 -57.32
N GLU A 20 -1.14 0.58 -56.65
CA GLU A 20 -1.44 -0.79 -57.11
C GLU A 20 -0.19 -1.61 -57.50
N VAL A 21 0.95 -1.39 -56.83
CA VAL A 21 2.22 -2.06 -57.13
C VAL A 21 2.47 -3.27 -56.23
N THR A 22 2.97 -4.35 -56.82
CA THR A 22 3.43 -5.54 -56.10
C THR A 22 4.97 -5.59 -56.02
N LEU A 23 5.49 -5.67 -54.80
CA LEU A 23 6.89 -5.95 -54.48
C LEU A 23 6.95 -7.32 -53.79
N ASN A 24 7.40 -8.33 -54.53
CA ASN A 24 7.42 -9.72 -54.07
C ASN A 24 8.84 -10.30 -54.05
N GLY A 25 9.28 -10.82 -52.91
CA GLY A 25 10.58 -11.47 -52.76
C GLY A 25 11.78 -10.52 -52.83
N CYS A 26 11.56 -9.20 -52.72
CA CYS A 26 12.62 -8.20 -52.76
C CYS A 26 13.54 -8.32 -51.53
N SER A 27 14.86 -8.21 -51.73
CA SER A 27 15.84 -8.37 -50.66
C SER A 27 16.92 -7.29 -50.71
N GLY A 28 17.22 -6.69 -49.56
CA GLY A 28 18.22 -5.61 -49.41
C GLY A 28 18.87 -5.60 -48.04
N LEU A 29 19.90 -4.76 -47.82
CA LEU A 29 20.51 -4.63 -46.48
C LEU A 29 19.60 -3.89 -45.49
N LYS A 30 18.81 -2.94 -45.99
CA LYS A 30 17.81 -2.14 -45.30
C LYS A 30 16.70 -1.86 -46.31
N GLY A 31 15.44 -2.00 -45.91
CA GLY A 31 14.32 -1.81 -46.83
C GLY A 31 14.30 -2.90 -47.90
N GLY A 32 13.85 -4.11 -47.56
CA GLY A 32 13.86 -5.23 -48.51
C GLY A 32 13.07 -4.91 -49.78
N GLY A 33 11.91 -4.26 -49.66
CA GLY A 33 11.17 -3.67 -50.77
C GLY A 33 11.68 -2.27 -51.12
N ILE A 34 11.55 -1.32 -50.20
CA ILE A 34 11.82 0.10 -50.41
C ILE A 34 12.80 0.61 -49.35
N TYR A 35 13.85 1.28 -49.80
CA TYR A 35 14.63 2.20 -48.97
C TYR A 35 14.32 3.64 -49.37
N ALA A 36 13.97 4.49 -48.42
CA ALA A 36 13.66 5.90 -48.65
C ALA A 36 14.48 6.81 -47.73
N SER A 37 15.12 7.82 -48.31
CA SER A 37 15.66 8.98 -47.60
C SER A 37 14.88 10.20 -48.04
N ILE A 38 14.17 10.84 -47.10
CA ILE A 38 13.25 11.94 -47.39
C ILE A 38 13.77 13.20 -46.73
N ASP A 39 13.82 14.29 -47.50
CA ASP A 39 14.32 15.59 -47.08
C ASP A 39 13.40 16.73 -47.58
N GLU A 40 13.63 17.96 -47.10
CA GLU A 40 12.97 19.23 -47.45
C GLU A 40 11.44 19.14 -47.69
N THR A 41 11.01 19.01 -48.94
CA THR A 41 9.59 18.92 -49.33
C THR A 41 9.23 17.56 -49.94
N GLY A 42 10.18 16.63 -49.94
CA GLY A 42 10.08 15.31 -50.53
C GLY A 42 8.96 14.45 -49.94
N LYS A 43 8.25 13.72 -50.79
CA LYS A 43 7.15 12.84 -50.39
C LYS A 43 7.31 11.45 -51.00
N LEU A 44 7.12 10.43 -50.17
CA LEU A 44 6.82 9.08 -50.63
C LEU A 44 5.36 8.78 -50.32
N ARG A 45 4.56 8.55 -51.36
CA ARG A 45 3.15 8.18 -51.25
C ARG A 45 2.93 6.78 -51.79
N ILE A 46 2.30 5.93 -50.98
CA ILE A 46 1.90 4.56 -51.33
C ILE A 46 0.39 4.50 -51.23
N LYS A 47 -0.26 4.06 -52.30
CA LYS A 47 -1.73 4.05 -52.43
C LYS A 47 -2.24 2.73 -52.97
N ASP A 48 -3.51 2.52 -52.66
CA ASP A 48 -4.46 1.52 -53.17
C ASP A 48 -3.84 0.19 -53.57
N SER A 49 -4.09 -0.83 -52.75
CA SER A 49 -3.80 -2.23 -53.09
C SER A 49 -2.34 -2.52 -53.47
N CYS A 50 -1.39 -1.72 -52.97
CA CYS A 50 0.02 -2.11 -53.02
C CYS A 50 0.24 -3.37 -52.16
N SER A 51 1.11 -4.27 -52.63
CA SER A 51 1.39 -5.53 -51.95
C SER A 51 2.88 -5.71 -51.72
N PHE A 52 3.27 -5.82 -50.46
CA PHE A 52 4.63 -6.15 -50.02
C PHE A 52 4.61 -7.58 -49.47
N THR A 53 5.14 -8.52 -50.23
CA THR A 53 5.12 -9.95 -49.89
C THR A 53 6.52 -10.53 -49.87
N SER A 54 6.89 -11.23 -48.82
CA SER A 54 8.20 -11.90 -48.72
C SER A 54 9.41 -10.97 -48.89
N CYS A 55 9.25 -9.67 -48.60
CA CYS A 55 10.35 -8.71 -48.62
C CYS A 55 11.25 -8.90 -47.41
N SER A 56 12.58 -8.92 -47.61
CA SER A 56 13.54 -9.24 -46.56
C SER A 56 14.66 -8.21 -46.45
N SER A 57 14.92 -7.74 -45.24
CA SER A 57 16.12 -6.98 -44.89
C SER A 57 17.14 -7.90 -44.21
N THR A 58 18.26 -8.16 -44.88
CA THR A 58 19.23 -9.22 -44.50
C THR A 58 20.26 -8.81 -43.45
N ALA A 59 20.48 -7.51 -43.26
CA ALA A 59 21.44 -7.00 -42.28
C ALA A 59 21.01 -5.62 -41.70
N GLY A 60 19.71 -5.44 -41.48
CA GLY A 60 19.14 -4.17 -41.06
C GLY A 60 17.63 -4.22 -40.83
N SER A 61 17.04 -3.04 -40.67
CA SER A 61 15.62 -2.86 -40.37
C SER A 61 14.75 -2.66 -41.61
N GLY A 62 13.43 -2.77 -41.45
CA GLY A 62 12.45 -2.48 -42.50
C GLY A 62 12.41 -3.58 -43.54
N GLY A 63 11.77 -4.71 -43.25
CA GLY A 63 11.73 -5.84 -44.17
C GLY A 63 11.04 -5.50 -45.49
N ALA A 64 9.94 -4.76 -45.45
CA ALA A 64 9.36 -4.13 -46.62
C ALA A 64 9.92 -2.72 -46.84
N ILE A 65 9.76 -1.83 -45.86
CA ILE A 65 10.07 -0.40 -46.01
C ILE A 65 11.03 0.04 -44.91
N TYR A 66 12.11 0.71 -45.30
CA TYR A 66 12.98 1.46 -44.41
C TYR A 66 13.00 2.92 -44.84
N SER A 67 12.53 3.83 -43.98
CA SER A 67 12.44 5.25 -44.29
C SER A 67 13.18 6.10 -43.26
N ILE A 68 14.01 7.03 -43.73
CA ILE A 68 14.65 8.09 -42.92
C ILE A 68 14.02 9.42 -43.27
N LEU A 69 13.54 10.14 -42.26
CA LEU A 69 12.98 11.48 -42.38
C LEU A 69 13.94 12.48 -41.71
N SER A 70 14.54 13.37 -42.50
CA SER A 70 15.48 14.39 -42.02
C SER A 70 14.78 15.54 -41.28
N ASP A 71 15.51 16.25 -40.44
CA ASP A 71 15.02 17.41 -39.68
C ASP A 71 14.70 18.65 -40.53
N SER A 72 15.12 18.67 -41.80
CA SER A 72 14.79 19.69 -42.79
C SER A 72 13.43 19.50 -43.46
N ILE A 73 12.70 18.41 -43.18
CA ILE A 73 11.35 18.21 -43.73
C ILE A 73 10.39 19.30 -43.23
N THR A 74 9.80 20.04 -44.18
CA THR A 74 8.78 21.07 -43.92
C THR A 74 7.38 20.61 -44.30
N LEU A 75 7.18 20.20 -45.56
CA LEU A 75 5.90 19.76 -46.13
C LEU A 75 5.90 18.31 -46.60
N GLY A 76 7.06 17.64 -46.50
CA GLY A 76 7.28 16.27 -46.94
C GLY A 76 6.80 15.19 -45.96
N GLY A 77 7.12 13.95 -46.27
CA GLY A 77 6.82 12.80 -45.40
C GLY A 77 6.62 11.47 -46.14
N ILE A 78 6.26 10.45 -45.37
CA ILE A 78 5.87 9.12 -45.88
C ILE A 78 4.39 8.84 -45.61
N PHE A 79 3.62 8.59 -46.65
CA PHE A 79 2.17 8.46 -46.56
C PHE A 79 1.72 7.15 -47.22
N ILE A 80 1.21 6.22 -46.42
CA ILE A 80 0.48 5.03 -46.89
C ILE A 80 -0.99 5.31 -46.66
N GLN A 81 -1.68 5.72 -47.71
CA GLN A 81 -3.06 6.19 -47.67
C GLN A 81 -3.81 5.59 -48.86
N ASN A 82 -4.99 5.01 -48.62
CA ASN A 82 -5.80 4.45 -49.69
C ASN A 82 -7.11 5.20 -49.82
N THR A 83 -7.70 5.10 -51.01
CA THR A 83 -8.98 5.68 -51.38
C THR A 83 -10.12 5.07 -50.57
N THR A 84 -10.02 3.78 -50.22
CA THR A 84 -11.03 3.06 -49.43
C THR A 84 -10.39 2.08 -48.44
N GLU A 85 -11.13 1.65 -47.43
CA GLU A 85 -10.67 0.58 -46.52
C GLU A 85 -10.44 -0.75 -47.27
N SER A 86 -11.22 -1.04 -48.33
CA SER A 86 -11.05 -2.24 -49.16
C SER A 86 -9.78 -2.25 -50.01
N THR A 87 -9.13 -1.09 -50.17
CA THR A 87 -7.90 -0.95 -50.95
C THR A 87 -6.66 -0.82 -50.07
N GLN A 88 -6.69 -1.38 -48.85
CA GLN A 88 -5.53 -1.41 -47.97
C GLN A 88 -4.28 -2.03 -48.62
N SER A 89 -3.13 -1.41 -48.36
CA SER A 89 -1.84 -1.89 -48.82
C SER A 89 -1.31 -2.94 -47.85
N ILE A 90 -1.03 -4.14 -48.35
CA ILE A 90 -0.79 -5.34 -47.53
C ILE A 90 0.70 -5.56 -47.32
N PHE A 91 1.06 -5.88 -46.07
CA PHE A 91 2.40 -6.30 -45.67
C PHE A 91 2.36 -7.71 -45.09
N SER A 92 2.95 -8.68 -45.79
CA SER A 92 2.90 -10.08 -45.39
C SER A 92 4.20 -10.83 -45.64
N LEU A 93 4.53 -11.76 -44.75
CA LEU A 93 5.78 -12.54 -44.80
C LEU A 93 7.03 -11.66 -44.89
N CYS A 94 6.95 -10.39 -44.48
CA CYS A 94 8.09 -9.49 -44.50
C CYS A 94 9.00 -9.79 -43.31
N SER A 95 10.32 -9.71 -43.52
CA SER A 95 11.30 -10.04 -42.47
C SER A 95 12.43 -9.02 -42.39
N ALA A 96 12.85 -8.69 -41.18
CA ALA A 96 14.02 -7.87 -40.91
C ALA A 96 14.93 -8.56 -39.90
N SER A 97 16.25 -8.55 -40.16
CA SER A 97 17.24 -9.10 -39.22
C SER A 97 17.38 -8.26 -37.94
N GLN A 98 16.84 -7.04 -37.91
CA GLN A 98 16.83 -6.13 -36.77
C GLN A 98 15.39 -5.72 -36.41
N LEU A 99 14.97 -4.51 -36.81
CA LEU A 99 13.72 -3.87 -36.34
C LEU A 99 12.73 -3.69 -37.50
N GLY A 100 11.43 -3.64 -37.23
CA GLY A 100 10.42 -3.27 -38.23
C GLY A 100 10.31 -4.31 -39.34
N GLY A 101 9.65 -5.44 -39.07
CA GLY A 101 9.55 -6.56 -40.02
C GLY A 101 8.84 -6.15 -41.31
N ALA A 102 7.78 -5.35 -41.22
CA ALA A 102 7.23 -4.67 -42.40
C ALA A 102 7.86 -3.27 -42.58
N ILE A 103 7.63 -2.35 -41.63
CA ILE A 103 8.00 -0.94 -41.77
C ILE A 103 8.93 -0.51 -40.65
N TYR A 104 10.02 0.18 -41.00
CA TYR A 104 10.87 0.91 -40.08
C TYR A 104 10.91 2.40 -40.46
N LEU A 105 10.61 3.27 -39.50
CA LEU A 105 10.67 4.72 -39.62
C LEU A 105 11.75 5.30 -38.70
N ASP A 106 12.66 6.08 -39.25
CA ASP A 106 13.64 6.89 -38.53
C ASP A 106 13.22 8.36 -38.58
N LEU A 107 12.76 8.90 -37.46
CA LEU A 107 12.20 10.24 -37.35
C LEU A 107 13.19 11.18 -36.67
N ALA A 108 13.79 12.10 -37.44
CA ALA A 108 14.53 13.21 -36.87
C ALA A 108 13.60 14.18 -36.10
N THR A 109 14.18 15.10 -35.31
CA THR A 109 13.35 16.12 -34.62
C THR A 109 12.47 16.87 -35.60
N ARG A 110 11.26 17.27 -35.16
CA ARG A 110 10.25 18.01 -35.96
C ARG A 110 9.55 17.19 -37.04
N THR A 111 9.96 15.93 -37.25
CA THR A 111 9.34 15.03 -38.24
C THR A 111 8.25 14.12 -37.67
N GLU A 112 7.94 14.24 -36.38
CA GLU A 112 7.05 13.35 -35.63
C GLU A 112 5.62 13.28 -36.21
N THR A 113 5.23 14.28 -37.00
CA THR A 113 3.92 14.36 -37.66
C THR A 113 3.96 14.05 -39.17
N LYS A 114 5.14 13.79 -39.74
CA LYS A 114 5.39 13.70 -41.19
C LYS A 114 5.21 12.28 -41.75
N TYR A 115 4.30 11.52 -41.14
CA TYR A 115 3.94 10.20 -41.62
C TYR A 115 2.44 9.93 -41.41
N ASP A 116 1.87 9.07 -42.24
CA ASP A 116 0.51 8.55 -42.12
C ASP A 116 0.50 7.11 -42.64
N LEU A 117 0.09 6.14 -41.81
CA LEU A 117 0.03 4.72 -42.16
C LEU A 117 -1.40 4.16 -42.11
N THR A 118 -2.43 5.04 -42.16
CA THR A 118 -3.85 4.63 -42.17
C THR A 118 -4.19 3.62 -43.26
N GLY A 119 -3.42 3.61 -44.34
CA GLY A 119 -3.59 2.68 -45.44
C GLY A 119 -2.85 1.34 -45.31
N ALA A 120 -2.10 1.10 -44.24
CA ALA A 120 -1.37 -0.15 -44.06
C ALA A 120 -2.26 -1.25 -43.46
N SER A 121 -2.09 -2.48 -43.97
CA SER A 121 -2.68 -3.69 -43.39
C SER A 121 -1.57 -4.72 -43.15
N TYR A 122 -1.37 -5.10 -41.90
CA TYR A 122 -0.28 -5.97 -41.49
C TYR A 122 -0.76 -7.41 -41.26
N SER A 123 -0.11 -8.36 -41.90
CA SER A 123 -0.32 -9.78 -41.63
C SER A 123 0.39 -10.23 -40.34
N THR A 124 -0.11 -11.30 -39.73
CA THR A 124 0.42 -11.85 -38.45
C THR A 124 1.78 -12.57 -38.58
N ASN A 125 2.26 -12.74 -39.81
CA ASN A 125 3.42 -13.58 -40.17
C ASN A 125 4.68 -12.77 -40.51
N ASN A 126 4.70 -11.48 -40.20
CA ASN A 126 5.91 -10.66 -40.33
C ASN A 126 6.90 -10.95 -39.17
N ILE A 127 8.20 -10.78 -39.43
CA ILE A 127 9.27 -11.20 -38.52
C ILE A 127 10.29 -10.07 -38.31
N ALA A 128 10.55 -9.73 -37.06
CA ALA A 128 11.67 -8.89 -36.63
C ALA A 128 11.99 -9.15 -35.17
N GLN A 129 13.15 -8.68 -34.69
CA GLN A 129 13.49 -8.73 -33.27
C GLN A 129 12.49 -7.91 -32.44
N PHE A 130 12.18 -6.70 -32.90
CA PHE A 130 11.16 -5.82 -32.34
C PHE A 130 10.38 -5.13 -33.46
N GLY A 131 9.08 -4.94 -33.24
CA GLY A 131 8.20 -4.33 -34.23
C GLY A 131 8.02 -5.25 -35.43
N LYS A 132 7.38 -6.42 -35.23
CA LYS A 132 7.13 -7.36 -36.35
C LYS A 132 6.45 -6.67 -37.53
N ASN A 133 5.56 -5.73 -37.25
CA ASN A 133 4.87 -4.94 -38.25
C ASN A 133 5.53 -3.58 -38.39
N LEU A 134 5.50 -2.76 -37.33
CA LEU A 134 5.97 -1.39 -37.36
C LEU A 134 7.02 -1.15 -36.29
N PHE A 135 8.07 -0.43 -36.68
CA PHE A 135 9.03 0.14 -35.76
C PHE A 135 9.19 1.65 -36.00
N ILE A 136 9.03 2.46 -34.95
CA ILE A 136 9.26 3.92 -34.99
C ILE A 136 10.43 4.30 -34.08
N ASN A 137 11.50 4.81 -34.67
CA ASN A 137 12.60 5.43 -33.95
C ASN A 137 12.37 6.95 -33.91
N ALA A 138 12.17 7.53 -32.73
CA ALA A 138 11.89 8.97 -32.60
C ALA A 138 12.60 9.58 -31.38
N ILE A 139 12.94 10.87 -31.48
CA ILE A 139 13.51 11.61 -30.35
C ILE A 139 12.50 11.82 -29.22
N ASN A 140 11.24 12.03 -29.58
CA ASN A 140 10.13 12.05 -28.63
C ASN A 140 9.01 11.17 -29.17
N LEU A 141 8.93 9.95 -28.64
CA LEU A 141 7.97 8.95 -29.14
C LEU A 141 6.53 9.34 -28.82
N ARG A 142 6.28 10.06 -27.73
CA ARG A 142 4.96 10.62 -27.39
C ARG A 142 4.48 11.62 -28.44
N SER A 143 5.37 12.45 -28.97
CA SER A 143 5.03 13.40 -30.05
C SER A 143 4.75 12.69 -31.37
N ALA A 144 5.50 11.61 -31.67
CA ALA A 144 5.29 10.81 -32.87
C ALA A 144 4.02 9.98 -32.80
N VAL A 145 3.70 9.46 -31.61
CA VAL A 145 2.54 8.61 -31.34
C VAL A 145 1.70 9.22 -30.18
N PRO A 146 0.91 10.27 -30.46
CA PRO A 146 -0.03 10.81 -29.48
C PRO A 146 -1.06 9.76 -29.02
N ILE A 147 -1.71 10.02 -27.88
CA ILE A 147 -2.85 9.19 -27.44
C ILE A 147 -3.94 9.21 -28.52
N GLY A 148 -4.52 8.05 -28.84
CA GLY A 148 -5.54 7.90 -29.87
C GLY A 148 -5.00 7.74 -31.30
N SER A 149 -3.70 7.47 -31.47
CA SER A 149 -3.07 7.35 -32.80
C SER A 149 -3.19 5.97 -33.46
N GLN A 150 -3.96 5.03 -32.91
CA GLN A 150 -4.04 3.65 -33.41
C GLN A 150 -4.34 3.58 -34.92
N THR A 151 -5.28 4.38 -35.42
CA THR A 151 -5.65 4.43 -36.84
C THR A 151 -4.52 4.96 -37.72
N LYS A 152 -3.82 6.01 -37.25
CA LYS A 152 -2.66 6.60 -37.96
C LYS A 152 -1.52 5.59 -38.15
N LEU A 153 -1.40 4.60 -37.26
CA LEU A 153 -0.37 3.57 -37.31
C LEU A 153 -0.73 2.38 -38.20
N GLY A 154 -1.98 2.28 -38.67
CA GLY A 154 -2.49 1.05 -39.28
C GLY A 154 -2.57 -0.11 -38.27
N ALA A 155 -2.75 0.20 -36.98
CA ALA A 155 -2.83 -0.81 -35.93
C ALA A 155 -4.10 -1.68 -36.06
N GLY A 156 -4.03 -2.91 -35.56
CA GLY A 156 -5.22 -3.73 -35.35
C GLY A 156 -6.13 -3.19 -34.24
N SER A 157 -7.08 -4.00 -33.78
CA SER A 157 -7.88 -3.62 -32.61
C SER A 157 -7.01 -3.54 -31.34
N ASP A 158 -7.40 -2.71 -30.39
CA ASP A 158 -6.67 -2.55 -29.12
C ASP A 158 -6.49 -3.89 -28.38
N SER A 159 -7.52 -4.76 -28.38
CA SER A 159 -7.40 -6.10 -27.80
C SER A 159 -6.38 -6.98 -28.53
N TYR A 160 -6.27 -6.85 -29.86
CA TYR A 160 -5.28 -7.57 -30.65
C TYR A 160 -3.86 -7.05 -30.37
N GLU A 161 -3.66 -5.74 -30.34
CA GLU A 161 -2.34 -5.16 -30.08
C GLU A 161 -1.89 -5.37 -28.63
N LYS A 162 -2.80 -5.32 -27.65
CA LYS A 162 -2.52 -5.70 -26.26
C LYS A 162 -2.07 -7.16 -26.16
N ALA A 163 -2.69 -8.07 -26.90
CA ALA A 163 -2.29 -9.48 -26.94
C ALA A 163 -0.96 -9.71 -27.70
N ASN A 164 -0.50 -8.75 -28.51
CA ASN A 164 0.65 -8.88 -29.40
C ASN A 164 1.60 -7.68 -29.31
N LEU A 165 2.03 -7.34 -28.08
CA LEU A 165 2.81 -6.13 -27.77
C LEU A 165 4.11 -5.93 -28.57
N ILE A 166 4.62 -6.96 -29.24
CA ILE A 166 5.83 -6.89 -30.07
C ILE A 166 5.57 -6.53 -31.55
N ASN A 167 4.31 -6.37 -31.96
CA ASN A 167 3.94 -6.04 -33.33
C ASN A 167 4.31 -4.60 -33.71
N LEU A 168 3.96 -3.66 -32.84
CA LEU A 168 4.18 -2.24 -33.04
C LEU A 168 5.08 -1.74 -31.89
N ILE A 169 6.33 -1.40 -32.20
CA ILE A 169 7.32 -0.96 -31.20
C ILE A 169 7.86 0.42 -31.57
N GLY A 170 8.31 1.19 -30.60
CA GLY A 170 9.17 2.33 -30.85
C GLY A 170 10.28 2.54 -29.82
N TYR A 171 11.22 3.40 -30.18
CA TYR A 171 12.22 3.95 -29.26
C TYR A 171 11.91 5.43 -28.99
N ASP A 172 12.03 5.81 -27.71
CA ASP A 172 12.06 7.21 -27.27
C ASP A 172 13.51 7.57 -26.91
N LEU A 173 14.22 8.18 -27.87
CA LEU A 173 15.65 8.50 -27.70
C LEU A 173 15.90 9.58 -26.65
N GLY A 174 14.86 10.27 -26.17
CA GLY A 174 14.95 11.24 -25.08
C GLY A 174 15.01 10.61 -23.68
N ILE A 175 14.91 9.28 -23.57
CA ILE A 175 14.98 8.54 -22.30
C ILE A 175 16.13 7.53 -22.33
N ASN A 176 16.02 6.50 -23.19
CA ASN A 176 16.96 5.38 -23.41
C ASN A 176 16.47 4.53 -24.61
N THR A 177 17.29 3.62 -25.13
CA THR A 177 16.90 2.69 -26.21
C THR A 177 16.13 1.46 -25.69
N LEU A 178 15.04 1.69 -24.94
CA LEU A 178 14.12 0.64 -24.52
C LEU A 178 13.03 0.46 -25.59
N ALA A 179 12.82 -0.78 -26.04
CA ALA A 179 11.74 -1.14 -26.97
C ALA A 179 10.38 -1.00 -26.27
N ILE A 180 9.62 0.04 -26.63
CA ILE A 180 8.32 0.34 -26.02
C ILE A 180 7.20 -0.11 -26.96
N PRO A 181 6.29 -1.01 -26.53
CA PRO A 181 5.07 -1.31 -27.25
C PRO A 181 4.25 -0.04 -27.50
N LEU A 182 3.97 0.26 -28.77
CA LEU A 182 3.22 1.46 -29.14
C LEU A 182 1.82 1.46 -28.54
N TYR A 183 1.28 0.29 -28.19
CA TYR A 183 0.03 0.16 -27.42
C TYR A 183 0.04 1.03 -26.15
N PHE A 184 1.07 0.93 -25.30
CA PHE A 184 1.20 1.76 -24.08
C PHE A 184 1.58 3.21 -24.38
N VAL A 185 1.99 3.49 -25.63
CA VAL A 185 2.16 4.85 -26.08
C VAL A 185 0.79 5.43 -26.43
N TYR A 186 0.05 4.91 -27.40
CA TYR A 186 -1.20 5.55 -27.83
C TYR A 186 -2.41 5.35 -26.90
N THR A 187 -2.33 4.50 -25.88
CA THR A 187 -3.41 4.34 -24.89
C THR A 187 -3.19 5.21 -23.65
N ALA A 188 -4.28 5.50 -22.93
CA ALA A 188 -4.22 6.15 -21.63
C ALA A 188 -4.11 5.10 -20.51
N VAL A 189 -3.58 5.49 -19.35
CA VAL A 189 -3.54 4.62 -18.17
C VAL A 189 -4.95 4.46 -17.60
N ASP A 190 -5.42 3.22 -17.48
CA ASP A 190 -6.78 2.91 -17.05
C ASP A 190 -7.07 3.48 -15.67
N GLN A 191 -8.21 4.19 -15.57
CA GLN A 191 -8.70 4.84 -14.35
C GLN A 191 -7.71 5.81 -13.67
N ASN A 192 -6.63 6.21 -14.36
CA ASN A 192 -5.49 6.94 -13.79
C ASN A 192 -4.83 6.24 -12.59
N VAL A 193 -4.87 4.89 -12.57
CA VAL A 193 -4.16 4.07 -11.56
C VAL A 193 -2.80 3.69 -12.14
N TYR A 194 -1.75 4.34 -11.65
CA TYR A 194 -0.38 4.05 -12.10
C TYR A 194 0.15 2.83 -11.36
N HIS A 195 0.28 1.71 -12.06
CA HIS A 195 0.74 0.47 -11.48
C HIS A 195 2.25 0.46 -11.27
N VAL A 196 2.71 -0.22 -10.22
CA VAL A 196 4.14 -0.42 -9.92
C VAL A 196 4.46 -1.91 -9.83
N ASN A 197 5.65 -2.28 -10.31
CA ASN A 197 6.25 -3.60 -10.15
C ASN A 197 7.76 -3.46 -10.01
N ASN A 198 8.46 -4.47 -9.50
CA ASN A 198 9.92 -4.44 -9.51
C ASN A 198 10.48 -4.73 -10.90
N PHE A 199 11.70 -4.26 -11.11
CA PHE A 199 12.47 -4.57 -12.31
C PHE A 199 12.93 -6.04 -12.30
N LYS A 200 13.00 -6.68 -13.47
CA LYS A 200 13.55 -8.02 -13.65
C LYS A 200 14.67 -7.97 -14.69
N GLU A 201 15.86 -8.47 -14.35
CA GLU A 201 17.01 -8.55 -15.27
C GLU A 201 17.01 -9.90 -16.04
N PRO A 202 17.15 -9.90 -17.39
CA PRO A 202 17.00 -8.75 -18.28
C PRO A 202 15.53 -8.31 -18.38
N PHE A 203 15.28 -7.05 -18.75
CA PHE A 203 13.92 -6.46 -18.80
C PHE A 203 12.91 -7.37 -19.50
N GLN A 204 11.76 -7.58 -18.86
CA GLN A 204 10.62 -8.32 -19.41
C GLN A 204 9.38 -7.44 -19.37
N ILE A 205 8.53 -7.52 -20.40
CA ILE A 205 7.20 -6.88 -20.37
C ILE A 205 6.46 -7.31 -19.10
N GLY A 206 5.82 -6.36 -18.41
CA GLY A 206 5.23 -6.53 -17.09
C GLY A 206 6.18 -6.24 -15.92
N SER A 207 7.48 -6.06 -16.15
CA SER A 207 8.42 -5.59 -15.13
C SER A 207 8.38 -4.06 -15.02
N GLY A 208 8.70 -3.53 -13.84
CA GLY A 208 8.71 -2.07 -13.62
C GLY A 208 9.83 -1.36 -14.36
N ASN A 209 9.52 -0.22 -14.97
CA ASN A 209 10.51 0.70 -15.53
C ASN A 209 10.00 2.15 -15.46
N ASP A 210 10.78 3.04 -14.85
CA ASP A 210 10.44 4.47 -14.71
C ASP A 210 10.67 5.25 -16.01
N ASN A 211 9.86 4.94 -17.02
CA ASN A 211 9.77 5.71 -18.27
C ASN A 211 8.42 6.44 -18.35
N ARG A 212 8.33 7.47 -19.19
CA ARG A 212 7.12 8.30 -19.29
C ARG A 212 5.85 7.57 -19.73
N PHE A 213 5.97 6.35 -20.27
CA PHE A 213 4.84 5.52 -20.71
C PHE A 213 4.42 4.49 -19.66
N CYS A 214 5.13 4.41 -18.53
CA CYS A 214 4.77 3.51 -17.44
C CYS A 214 3.45 3.89 -16.76
N GLY A 215 2.84 2.90 -16.10
CA GLY A 215 1.63 3.05 -15.30
C GLY A 215 0.53 2.06 -15.66
N HIS A 216 0.62 1.44 -16.83
CA HIS A 216 -0.25 0.33 -17.21
C HIS A 216 0.09 -0.93 -16.40
N SER A 217 -0.86 -1.84 -16.23
CA SER A 217 -0.65 -3.11 -15.53
C SER A 217 0.44 -3.97 -16.17
N GLU A 218 0.47 -4.06 -17.50
CA GLU A 218 1.48 -4.79 -18.28
C GLU A 218 2.72 -3.95 -18.64
N TRP A 219 2.70 -2.66 -18.28
CA TRP A 219 3.84 -1.74 -18.43
C TRP A 219 3.96 -0.82 -17.21
N PRO A 220 4.24 -1.41 -16.03
CA PRO A 220 4.19 -0.67 -14.77
C PRO A 220 5.43 0.21 -14.58
N CYS A 221 5.29 1.20 -13.70
CA CYS A 221 6.43 1.97 -13.20
C CYS A 221 7.28 1.11 -12.26
N LEU A 222 8.53 1.49 -12.04
CA LEU A 222 9.45 0.81 -11.13
C LEU A 222 9.25 1.29 -9.69
N THR A 223 9.10 2.59 -9.48
CA THR A 223 8.99 3.18 -8.14
C THR A 223 7.61 3.79 -7.88
N ILE A 224 7.19 3.75 -6.62
CA ILE A 224 5.96 4.40 -6.15
C ILE A 224 6.06 5.93 -6.34
N ASP A 225 7.20 6.52 -6.02
CA ASP A 225 7.43 7.97 -6.19
C ASP A 225 7.30 8.40 -7.65
N TYR A 226 7.85 7.63 -8.59
CA TYR A 226 7.69 7.93 -10.00
C TYR A 226 6.23 7.80 -10.43
N ALA A 227 5.51 6.73 -10.04
CA ALA A 227 4.09 6.56 -10.31
C ALA A 227 3.24 7.75 -9.79
N ILE A 228 3.52 8.22 -8.57
CA ILE A 228 2.91 9.42 -7.96
C ILE A 228 3.20 10.65 -8.84
N SER A 229 4.42 10.82 -9.33
CA SER A 229 4.81 11.96 -10.17
C SER A 229 4.12 11.98 -11.55
N ARG A 230 3.75 10.81 -12.09
CA ARG A 230 3.07 10.69 -13.38
C ARG A 230 1.62 11.16 -13.36
N SER A 231 0.95 11.03 -12.21
CA SER A 231 -0.45 11.42 -12.09
C SER A 231 -0.63 12.93 -11.93
N THR A 232 -1.50 13.52 -12.74
CA THR A 232 -1.94 14.93 -12.65
C THR A 232 -3.24 15.10 -11.88
N GLN A 233 -3.79 14.02 -11.31
CA GLN A 233 -5.05 14.03 -10.56
C GLN A 233 -4.85 14.56 -9.13
N ASP A 234 -5.91 15.09 -8.53
CA ASP A 234 -5.92 15.52 -7.12
C ASP A 234 -5.70 14.34 -6.17
N VAL A 235 -6.31 13.20 -6.51
CA VAL A 235 -6.05 11.90 -5.88
C VAL A 235 -5.10 11.11 -6.79
N LYS A 236 -3.86 10.95 -6.34
CA LYS A 236 -2.83 10.19 -7.02
C LYS A 236 -2.96 8.72 -6.63
N LYS A 237 -3.46 7.89 -7.56
CA LYS A 237 -3.68 6.46 -7.34
C LYS A 237 -2.50 5.63 -7.83
N VAL A 238 -2.00 4.76 -6.96
CA VAL A 238 -0.93 3.80 -7.24
C VAL A 238 -1.48 2.38 -7.05
N GLY A 239 -1.36 1.56 -8.09
CA GLY A 239 -1.75 0.15 -8.05
C GLY A 239 -0.53 -0.74 -7.78
N ILE A 240 -0.56 -1.51 -6.69
CA ILE A 240 0.55 -2.43 -6.39
C ILE A 240 0.34 -3.73 -7.18
N ILE A 241 1.26 -4.08 -8.08
CA ILE A 241 1.32 -5.44 -8.61
C ILE A 241 1.86 -6.35 -7.50
N SER A 242 1.10 -7.40 -7.17
CA SER A 242 1.35 -8.19 -5.96
C SER A 242 2.74 -8.82 -6.00
N GLY A 243 3.45 -8.69 -4.87
CA GLY A 243 4.84 -9.13 -4.74
C GLY A 243 5.86 -7.99 -4.88
N TYR A 244 5.40 -6.74 -4.94
CA TYR A 244 6.25 -5.57 -4.98
C TYR A 244 7.15 -5.46 -3.74
N ILE A 245 8.45 -5.34 -3.94
CA ILE A 245 9.45 -5.08 -2.90
C ILE A 245 9.69 -3.58 -2.82
N LEU A 246 9.51 -3.01 -1.63
CA LEU A 246 9.78 -1.61 -1.36
C LEU A 246 11.29 -1.40 -1.19
N ASN A 247 11.96 -0.98 -2.26
CA ASN A 247 13.42 -0.79 -2.28
C ASN A 247 13.87 0.63 -1.97
N GLU A 248 12.94 1.59 -1.94
CA GLU A 248 13.21 3.00 -1.65
C GLU A 248 12.10 3.53 -0.74
N SER A 249 12.47 4.36 0.23
CA SER A 249 11.51 5.03 1.10
C SER A 249 10.66 6.02 0.29
N VAL A 250 9.36 6.01 0.54
CA VAL A 250 8.40 6.92 -0.10
C VAL A 250 8.17 8.10 0.84
N ILE A 251 8.60 9.29 0.43
CA ILE A 251 8.48 10.51 1.24
C ILE A 251 7.36 11.40 0.68
N ILE A 252 6.37 11.68 1.52
CA ILE A 252 5.22 12.50 1.18
C ILE A 252 5.29 13.83 1.95
N SER A 253 5.38 14.93 1.21
CA SER A 253 5.53 16.30 1.72
C SER A 253 4.62 17.30 1.00
N MET A 254 3.48 16.83 0.51
CA MET A 254 2.57 17.61 -0.32
C MET A 254 1.33 18.00 0.48
N ASN A 255 1.27 19.27 0.87
CA ASN A 255 0.01 19.87 1.33
C ASN A 255 -1.02 19.75 0.18
N ASP A 256 -2.25 19.38 0.51
CA ASP A 256 -3.42 19.32 -0.38
C ASP A 256 -3.51 18.16 -1.38
N LYS A 257 -2.57 17.20 -1.39
CA LYS A 257 -2.66 16.02 -2.26
C LYS A 257 -2.94 14.75 -1.48
N THR A 258 -3.84 13.94 -2.04
CA THR A 258 -4.16 12.61 -1.53
C THR A 258 -3.43 11.57 -2.35
N ILE A 259 -2.66 10.72 -1.69
CA ILE A 259 -2.06 9.52 -2.31
C ILE A 259 -2.88 8.32 -1.86
N GLN A 260 -3.31 7.51 -2.82
CA GLN A 260 -4.03 6.27 -2.57
C GLN A 260 -3.23 5.12 -3.15
N ILE A 261 -2.72 4.26 -2.26
CA ILE A 261 -2.04 3.02 -2.61
C ILE A 261 -3.05 1.88 -2.43
N GLN A 262 -3.31 1.16 -3.52
CA GLN A 262 -4.36 0.15 -3.55
C GLN A 262 -3.89 -1.12 -4.24
N GLN A 263 -4.64 -2.20 -4.04
CA GLN A 263 -4.48 -3.39 -4.85
C GLN A 263 -4.50 -3.07 -6.36
N GLN A 264 -3.87 -3.94 -7.16
CA GLN A 264 -3.99 -3.83 -8.61
C GLN A 264 -5.48 -3.90 -9.03
N SER A 265 -5.88 -3.04 -9.94
CA SER A 265 -7.29 -2.87 -10.34
C SER A 265 -7.64 -3.54 -11.67
N ASP A 266 -6.78 -4.41 -12.21
CA ASP A 266 -7.01 -5.02 -13.53
C ASP A 266 -7.64 -6.42 -13.44
N VAL A 267 -8.78 -6.58 -14.12
CA VAL A 267 -9.87 -7.52 -13.83
C VAL A 267 -9.68 -8.90 -14.48
N SER A 268 -8.48 -9.27 -14.92
CA SER A 268 -8.29 -10.49 -15.71
C SER A 268 -7.61 -11.67 -15.01
N TRP A 269 -6.99 -11.51 -13.83
CA TRP A 269 -6.19 -12.61 -13.24
C TRP A 269 -6.18 -12.74 -11.70
N SER A 270 -7.01 -11.99 -10.97
CA SER A 270 -7.23 -12.28 -9.55
C SER A 270 -8.72 -12.34 -9.27
N SER A 271 -9.14 -13.29 -8.44
CA SER A 271 -10.35 -13.11 -7.65
C SER A 271 -10.30 -11.69 -7.08
N SER A 272 -11.34 -10.90 -7.30
CA SER A 272 -11.44 -9.47 -6.93
C SER A 272 -11.30 -9.16 -5.42
N ASN A 273 -10.91 -10.16 -4.63
CA ASN A 273 -10.93 -10.19 -3.17
C ASN A 273 -9.55 -10.37 -2.53
N ASP A 274 -8.47 -10.61 -3.28
CA ASP A 274 -7.14 -10.78 -2.71
C ASP A 274 -6.35 -9.47 -2.63
N ASN A 275 -5.70 -9.23 -1.48
CA ASN A 275 -4.85 -8.06 -1.26
C ASN A 275 -3.57 -8.13 -2.12
N SER A 276 -3.09 -6.99 -2.63
CA SER A 276 -1.74 -6.91 -3.20
C SER A 276 -0.70 -6.94 -2.09
N ILE A 277 0.39 -7.69 -2.30
CA ILE A 277 1.46 -7.83 -1.32
C ILE A 277 2.55 -6.79 -1.58
N ILE A 278 2.94 -6.05 -0.54
CA ILE A 278 4.19 -5.28 -0.49
C ILE A 278 5.15 -5.97 0.47
N PHE A 279 6.36 -6.28 0.02
CA PHE A 279 7.45 -6.73 0.88
C PHE A 279 8.21 -5.53 1.46
N ILE A 280 8.28 -5.47 2.78
CA ILE A 280 9.05 -4.47 3.53
C ILE A 280 10.36 -5.12 3.98
N GLN A 281 11.46 -4.61 3.45
CA GLN A 281 12.83 -5.06 3.72
C GLN A 281 13.70 -3.83 4.01
N ASP A 282 14.82 -4.04 4.71
CA ASP A 282 15.79 -2.99 5.02
C ASP A 282 15.16 -1.74 5.68
N GLU A 283 15.68 -0.55 5.38
CA GLU A 283 15.26 0.71 6.02
C GLU A 283 14.08 1.39 5.31
N CYS A 284 13.49 0.75 4.30
CA CYS A 284 12.54 1.42 3.39
C CYS A 284 11.14 1.55 4.01
N LYS A 285 10.66 2.79 4.21
CA LYS A 285 9.39 3.10 4.89
C LYS A 285 8.52 4.10 4.09
N PHE A 286 7.27 4.28 4.50
CA PHE A 286 6.39 5.36 4.04
C PHE A 286 6.40 6.52 5.05
N GLN A 287 6.93 7.68 4.66
CA GLN A 287 7.16 8.80 5.58
C GLN A 287 6.31 10.01 5.18
N LEU A 288 5.35 10.38 6.02
CA LEU A 288 4.54 11.58 5.84
C LEU A 288 5.09 12.72 6.69
N THR A 289 5.54 13.77 6.01
CA THR A 289 5.79 15.07 6.61
C THR A 289 4.54 15.92 6.61
N THR A 290 3.77 15.92 5.52
CA THR A 290 2.44 16.54 5.42
C THR A 290 1.58 15.80 4.38
N GLY A 291 0.27 16.06 4.34
CA GLY A 291 -0.64 15.51 3.32
C GLY A 291 -1.38 14.24 3.76
N ILE A 292 -2.04 13.58 2.80
CA ILE A 292 -2.92 12.44 3.04
C ILE A 292 -2.38 11.19 2.32
N LEU A 293 -2.18 10.10 3.06
CA LEU A 293 -1.86 8.78 2.52
C LEU A 293 -2.92 7.78 2.92
N SER A 294 -3.46 7.06 1.94
CA SER A 294 -4.43 6.00 2.14
C SER A 294 -3.95 4.66 1.56
N PHE A 295 -4.17 3.59 2.32
CA PHE A 295 -3.96 2.22 1.87
C PHE A 295 -5.28 1.45 1.82
N GLN A 296 -5.46 0.69 0.75
CA GLN A 296 -6.65 -0.13 0.55
C GLN A 296 -6.28 -1.50 0.02
N LYS A 297 -6.65 -2.56 0.76
CA LYS A 297 -6.43 -3.95 0.35
C LYS A 297 -4.96 -4.29 0.07
N ILE A 298 -4.09 -3.92 0.99
CA ILE A 298 -2.65 -4.20 0.93
C ILE A 298 -2.25 -5.17 2.05
N THR A 299 -1.44 -6.16 1.71
CA THR A 299 -0.76 -7.02 2.68
C THR A 299 0.69 -6.55 2.82
N PHE A 300 1.03 -6.02 3.98
CA PHE A 300 2.40 -5.67 4.36
C PHE A 300 3.11 -6.92 4.88
N ASN A 301 4.06 -7.42 4.12
CA ASN A 301 4.83 -8.60 4.45
C ASN A 301 6.25 -8.20 4.88
N ILE A 302 6.57 -8.36 6.16
CA ILE A 302 7.75 -7.75 6.77
C ILE A 302 8.85 -8.79 6.95
N ASN A 303 10.06 -8.44 6.52
CA ASN A 303 11.24 -9.28 6.69
C ASN A 303 12.01 -8.91 7.99
N GLU A 304 12.74 -9.85 8.58
CA GLU A 304 13.62 -9.64 9.74
C GLU A 304 14.73 -8.61 9.50
N ASN A 305 15.16 -8.43 8.24
CA ASN A 305 16.12 -7.41 7.83
C ASN A 305 15.51 -6.00 7.80
N ALA A 306 14.17 -5.87 7.93
CA ALA A 306 13.55 -4.56 8.03
C ALA A 306 14.01 -3.87 9.33
N THR A 307 14.80 -2.80 9.19
CA THR A 307 15.45 -2.15 10.33
C THR A 307 14.45 -1.39 11.21
N THR A 308 14.91 -0.86 12.33
CA THR A 308 14.08 -0.23 13.37
C THR A 308 13.20 0.91 12.85
N GLY A 309 12.11 1.19 13.56
CA GLY A 309 11.12 2.20 13.19
C GLY A 309 9.78 1.56 12.84
N TYR A 310 9.05 2.17 11.90
CA TYR A 310 7.69 1.76 11.56
C TYR A 310 7.52 1.74 10.04
N ILE A 311 6.67 0.83 9.53
CA ILE A 311 6.35 0.76 8.09
C ILE A 311 5.90 2.12 7.58
N MET A 312 5.18 2.86 8.41
CA MET A 312 4.72 4.19 8.11
C MET A 312 4.79 5.14 9.30
N SER A 313 5.05 6.41 9.00
CA SER A 313 5.06 7.46 10.01
C SER A 313 4.40 8.76 9.53
N GLY A 314 3.78 9.49 10.47
CA GLY A 314 3.21 10.82 10.24
C GLY A 314 3.76 11.82 11.26
N SER A 315 4.40 12.89 10.78
CA SER A 315 5.16 13.80 11.65
C SER A 315 4.48 15.14 11.94
N ALA A 316 3.87 15.82 10.95
CA ALA A 316 3.18 17.08 11.19
C ALA A 316 1.72 16.90 11.60
N SER A 317 1.17 17.93 12.25
CA SER A 317 -0.23 18.00 12.68
C SER A 317 -1.25 18.05 11.53
N SER A 318 -0.79 18.22 10.29
CA SER A 318 -1.59 18.20 9.05
C SER A 318 -1.55 16.84 8.34
N THR A 319 -0.82 15.85 8.86
CA THR A 319 -0.79 14.52 8.24
C THR A 319 -2.09 13.76 8.48
N PHE A 320 -2.48 12.95 7.50
CA PHE A 320 -3.60 12.02 7.61
C PHE A 320 -3.16 10.67 7.03
N ILE A 321 -3.23 9.61 7.86
CA ILE A 321 -3.01 8.23 7.43
C ILE A 321 -4.34 7.47 7.50
N SER A 322 -4.76 6.85 6.40
CA SER A 322 -5.93 5.97 6.34
C SER A 322 -5.53 4.57 5.91
N ILE A 323 -6.01 3.54 6.62
CA ILE A 323 -5.70 2.14 6.33
C ILE A 323 -7.01 1.37 6.34
N SER A 324 -7.31 0.68 5.24
CA SER A 324 -8.58 -0.04 5.07
C SER A 324 -8.40 -1.41 4.46
N ASN A 325 -8.97 -2.44 5.09
CA ASN A 325 -8.95 -3.83 4.58
C ASN A 325 -7.52 -4.36 4.36
N CYS A 326 -6.58 -3.96 5.20
CA CYS A 326 -5.17 -4.31 5.06
C CYS A 326 -4.78 -5.47 5.98
N ILE A 327 -3.64 -6.10 5.70
CA ILE A 327 -3.08 -7.17 6.53
C ILE A 327 -1.62 -6.83 6.85
N MET A 328 -1.18 -7.07 8.08
CA MET A 328 0.24 -7.07 8.45
C MET A 328 0.64 -8.47 8.89
N LYS A 329 1.73 -8.99 8.32
CA LYS A 329 2.30 -10.30 8.67
C LYS A 329 3.83 -10.33 8.54
N MET A 330 4.46 -11.28 9.21
CA MET A 330 5.87 -11.59 9.00
C MET A 330 6.08 -12.44 7.74
N THR A 331 7.28 -12.37 7.15
CA THR A 331 7.65 -13.16 5.96
C THR A 331 7.82 -14.64 6.28
N SER A 332 8.21 -14.95 7.52
CA SER A 332 8.42 -16.31 8.01
C SER A 332 7.80 -16.47 9.40
N ASP A 333 7.32 -17.68 9.69
CA ASP A 333 6.83 -18.14 10.99
C ASP A 333 7.81 -19.15 11.65
N THR A 334 9.00 -19.32 11.06
CA THR A 334 10.04 -20.21 11.60
C THR A 334 10.45 -19.81 13.01
N THR A 335 10.66 -20.79 13.88
CA THR A 335 11.11 -20.58 15.26
C THR A 335 12.33 -19.65 15.33
N GLY A 336 12.23 -18.57 16.11
CA GLY A 336 13.29 -17.58 16.29
C GLY A 336 13.19 -16.37 15.34
N TYR A 337 12.29 -16.39 14.36
CA TYR A 337 12.05 -15.24 13.50
C TYR A 337 11.36 -14.11 14.26
N SER A 338 11.89 -12.89 14.15
CA SER A 338 11.28 -11.70 14.74
C SER A 338 11.59 -10.48 13.89
N ILE A 339 10.73 -9.46 13.98
CA ILE A 339 10.92 -8.19 13.29
C ILE A 339 11.25 -7.07 14.28
N LEU A 340 11.83 -5.98 13.78
CA LEU A 340 12.10 -4.76 14.56
C LEU A 340 11.16 -3.60 14.19
N THR A 341 10.58 -3.65 12.99
CA THR A 341 9.71 -2.59 12.45
C THR A 341 8.27 -2.74 12.96
N GLY A 342 7.74 -1.70 13.60
CA GLY A 342 6.31 -1.58 13.95
C GLY A 342 5.45 -1.20 12.74
N PHE A 343 4.14 -1.06 12.94
CA PHE A 343 3.22 -0.72 11.85
C PHE A 343 3.14 0.79 11.61
N VAL A 344 2.69 1.56 12.60
CA VAL A 344 2.47 3.02 12.48
C VAL A 344 3.10 3.78 13.64
N GLU A 345 3.85 4.84 13.32
CA GLU A 345 4.21 5.90 14.27
C GLU A 345 3.54 7.21 13.88
N LEU A 346 2.61 7.69 14.70
CA LEU A 346 1.97 8.99 14.51
C LEU A 346 2.49 9.97 15.56
N LYS A 347 3.38 10.88 15.14
CA LYS A 347 3.86 11.97 16.01
C LYS A 347 2.87 13.12 16.05
N GLY A 348 2.20 13.41 14.94
CA GLY A 348 1.09 14.36 14.86
C GLY A 348 0.18 14.05 13.69
N GLY A 349 -1.06 14.58 13.70
CA GLY A 349 -2.04 14.38 12.61
C GLY A 349 -3.20 13.47 12.96
N ILE A 350 -3.76 12.79 11.96
CA ILE A 350 -4.93 11.89 12.06
C ILE A 350 -4.55 10.49 11.58
N LEU A 351 -5.02 9.45 12.29
CA LEU A 351 -4.89 8.06 11.89
C LEU A 351 -6.25 7.36 11.93
N ASN A 352 -6.68 6.82 10.79
CA ASN A 352 -7.89 6.01 10.67
C ASN A 352 -7.53 4.60 10.20
N ILE A 353 -7.76 3.61 11.05
CA ILE A 353 -7.59 2.19 10.76
C ILE A 353 -8.97 1.55 10.78
N ASN A 354 -9.35 0.91 9.67
CA ASN A 354 -10.59 0.17 9.58
C ASN A 354 -10.35 -1.20 8.94
N ASN A 355 -10.85 -2.26 9.58
CA ASN A 355 -10.71 -3.63 9.07
C ASN A 355 -9.25 -4.02 8.77
N ILE A 356 -8.34 -3.82 9.72
CA ILE A 356 -6.99 -4.39 9.63
C ILE A 356 -6.93 -5.75 10.32
N GLU A 357 -6.20 -6.69 9.74
CA GLU A 357 -5.77 -7.91 10.41
C GLU A 357 -4.25 -7.85 10.65
N ILE A 358 -3.84 -7.92 11.91
CA ILE A 358 -2.43 -8.05 12.30
C ILE A 358 -2.30 -9.37 13.03
N LYS A 359 -1.56 -10.31 12.42
CA LYS A 359 -1.54 -11.69 12.87
C LYS A 359 -0.14 -12.28 12.92
N ASP A 360 0.12 -13.08 13.95
CA ASP A 360 1.34 -13.87 14.13
C ASP A 360 2.60 -13.00 14.02
N ILE A 361 2.69 -12.00 14.90
CA ILE A 361 3.80 -11.04 14.93
C ILE A 361 4.67 -11.29 16.16
N ILE A 362 5.97 -11.44 15.95
CA ILE A 362 6.98 -11.39 17.02
C ILE A 362 7.84 -10.16 16.77
N ILE A 363 7.78 -9.17 17.66
CA ILE A 363 8.48 -7.88 17.50
C ILE A 363 9.41 -7.58 18.67
N SER A 364 10.70 -7.37 18.40
CA SER A 364 11.73 -7.29 19.46
C SER A 364 12.09 -5.86 19.90
N ASP A 365 11.55 -4.82 19.25
CA ASP A 365 11.81 -3.42 19.64
C ASP A 365 10.53 -2.61 19.82
N SER A 366 9.73 -2.41 18.78
CA SER A 366 8.64 -1.41 18.79
C SER A 366 7.27 -1.99 19.17
N PRO A 367 6.34 -1.20 19.73
CA PRO A 367 4.92 -1.55 19.68
C PRO A 367 4.46 -1.56 18.22
N ILE A 368 3.31 -2.18 17.96
CA ILE A 368 2.74 -2.20 16.61
C ILE A 368 2.28 -0.80 16.21
N ILE A 369 1.61 -0.08 17.11
CA ILE A 369 1.15 1.30 16.90
C ILE A 369 1.70 2.18 18.01
N LEU A 370 2.38 3.27 17.63
CA LEU A 370 2.89 4.30 18.54
C LEU A 370 2.27 5.66 18.20
N ILE A 371 1.57 6.25 19.18
CA ILE A 371 0.94 7.57 19.07
C ILE A 371 1.59 8.53 20.06
N SER A 372 2.01 9.70 19.58
CA SER A 372 2.58 10.76 20.41
C SER A 372 1.57 11.87 20.71
N GLU A 373 1.88 12.72 21.69
CA GLU A 373 1.01 13.77 22.24
C GLU A 373 0.41 14.74 21.20
N ASN A 374 1.07 14.97 20.06
CA ASN A 374 0.61 15.93 19.04
C ASN A 374 -0.36 15.32 18.03
N ALA A 375 -0.71 14.04 18.19
CA ALA A 375 -1.76 13.40 17.41
C ALA A 375 -3.14 13.93 17.81
N LYS A 376 -4.00 14.16 16.82
CA LYS A 376 -5.33 14.76 17.01
C LYS A 376 -6.39 13.68 17.16
N SER A 377 -6.70 12.96 16.09
CA SER A 377 -7.77 11.96 16.08
C SER A 377 -7.23 10.63 15.61
N ILE A 378 -7.39 9.60 16.44
CA ILE A 378 -6.99 8.23 16.14
C ILE A 378 -8.22 7.34 16.27
N ILE A 379 -8.59 6.66 15.19
CA ILE A 379 -9.72 5.74 15.15
C ILE A 379 -9.21 4.37 14.69
N ILE A 380 -9.47 3.34 15.50
CA ILE A 380 -9.24 1.94 15.17
C ILE A 380 -10.59 1.24 15.25
N ASP A 381 -11.09 0.76 14.12
CA ASP A 381 -12.43 0.18 14.03
C ASP A 381 -12.43 -1.14 13.26
N ASN A 382 -13.33 -2.05 13.64
CA ASN A 382 -13.56 -3.33 12.95
C ASN A 382 -12.28 -4.16 12.73
N SER A 383 -11.30 -4.09 13.64
CA SER A 383 -9.95 -4.61 13.41
C SER A 383 -9.64 -5.84 14.27
N GLN A 384 -8.62 -6.62 13.89
CA GLN A 384 -8.20 -7.84 14.58
C GLN A 384 -6.69 -7.81 14.82
N PHE A 385 -6.29 -8.00 16.07
CA PHE A 385 -4.91 -8.14 16.51
C PHE A 385 -4.77 -9.52 17.17
N ASP A 386 -4.12 -10.46 16.50
CA ASP A 386 -4.07 -11.87 16.90
C ASP A 386 -2.62 -12.36 17.02
N ASN A 387 -2.30 -13.00 18.15
CA ASN A 387 -1.00 -13.62 18.42
C ASN A 387 0.18 -12.66 18.18
N ILE A 388 0.17 -11.54 18.91
CA ILE A 388 1.22 -10.51 18.83
C ILE A 388 2.07 -10.59 20.09
N THR A 389 3.36 -10.88 19.93
CA THR A 389 4.31 -11.02 21.03
C THR A 389 5.42 -10.00 20.88
N ARG A 390 5.52 -9.06 21.81
CA ARG A 390 6.63 -8.10 21.87
C ARG A 390 7.73 -8.61 22.81
N THR A 391 8.94 -8.85 22.30
CA THR A 391 10.04 -9.56 23.00
C THR A 391 11.22 -8.68 23.43
N THR A 392 11.05 -7.36 23.47
CA THR A 392 12.16 -6.46 23.84
C THR A 392 12.75 -6.79 25.20
N ILE A 393 14.08 -6.75 25.28
CA ILE A 393 14.87 -6.99 26.49
C ILE A 393 15.54 -5.71 27.03
N ASP A 394 15.34 -4.57 26.35
CA ASP A 394 15.97 -3.31 26.73
C ASP A 394 15.14 -2.61 27.82
N ASP A 395 15.53 -2.81 29.08
CA ASP A 395 14.87 -2.21 30.24
C ASP A 395 14.98 -0.68 30.30
N LEU A 396 15.76 -0.05 29.42
CA LEU A 396 15.86 1.41 29.28
C LEU A 396 14.85 1.98 28.26
N THR A 397 14.12 1.14 27.53
CA THR A 397 13.20 1.62 26.49
C THR A 397 12.01 2.38 27.07
N THR A 398 11.73 3.55 26.50
CA THR A 398 10.50 4.34 26.76
C THR A 398 9.28 3.77 26.04
N LYS A 399 9.49 2.78 25.16
CA LYS A 399 8.43 2.04 24.48
C LYS A 399 7.91 0.93 25.39
N ILE A 400 6.85 1.19 26.14
CA ILE A 400 6.31 0.33 27.20
C ILE A 400 4.99 -0.37 26.85
N GLY A 401 4.35 0.00 25.74
CA GLY A 401 3.20 -0.75 25.21
C GLY A 401 3.62 -2.01 24.45
N GLY A 402 2.74 -3.01 24.44
CA GLY A 402 2.87 -4.23 23.65
C GLY A 402 2.40 -4.04 22.22
N THR A 403 1.08 -3.96 22.04
CA THR A 403 0.44 -3.77 20.73
C THR A 403 0.28 -2.28 20.43
N ILE A 404 -0.27 -1.52 21.37
CA ILE A 404 -0.52 -0.09 21.21
C ILE A 404 0.12 0.66 22.38
N GLN A 405 0.86 1.72 22.04
CA GLN A 405 1.29 2.74 22.98
C GLN A 405 0.79 4.10 22.51
N ALA A 406 0.09 4.82 23.38
CA ALA A 406 -0.44 6.13 23.04
C ALA A 406 -0.21 7.16 24.16
N THR A 407 0.21 8.35 23.77
CA THR A 407 0.13 9.56 24.60
C THR A 407 -0.88 10.48 23.95
N ILE A 408 -2.02 10.70 24.61
CA ILE A 408 -3.15 11.49 24.13
C ILE A 408 -3.19 12.79 24.93
N GLY A 409 -2.90 13.90 24.26
CA GLY A 409 -2.80 15.22 24.87
C GLY A 409 -3.49 16.30 24.04
N GLY A 410 -3.67 17.46 24.67
CA GLY A 410 -4.36 18.62 24.08
C GLY A 410 -5.88 18.43 23.97
N SER A 411 -6.61 19.54 23.95
CA SER A 411 -8.09 19.53 23.92
C SER A 411 -8.72 18.89 22.67
N SER A 412 -7.91 18.56 21.66
CA SER A 412 -8.32 17.84 20.46
C SER A 412 -7.86 16.38 20.40
N GLY A 413 -7.03 15.92 21.35
CA GLY A 413 -6.44 14.58 21.35
C GLY A 413 -7.48 13.50 21.67
N GLN A 414 -7.68 12.57 20.74
CA GLN A 414 -8.68 11.51 20.85
C GLN A 414 -8.15 10.18 20.32
N LEU A 415 -8.30 9.13 21.11
CA LEU A 415 -8.16 7.74 20.68
C LEU A 415 -9.51 7.04 20.83
N SER A 416 -10.00 6.43 19.76
CA SER A 416 -11.22 5.61 19.75
C SER A 416 -10.93 4.22 19.21
N ILE A 417 -11.24 3.19 20.00
CA ILE A 417 -11.17 1.79 19.57
C ILE A 417 -12.59 1.22 19.57
N GLN A 418 -13.03 0.69 18.43
CA GLN A 418 -14.38 0.20 18.22
C GLN A 418 -14.39 -1.16 17.53
N ASN A 419 -15.31 -2.05 17.92
CA ASN A 419 -15.53 -3.35 17.24
C ASN A 419 -14.23 -4.13 16.95
N THR A 420 -13.27 -4.08 17.87
CA THR A 420 -11.90 -4.55 17.63
C THR A 420 -11.51 -5.62 18.65
N ASN A 421 -10.93 -6.72 18.16
CA ASN A 421 -10.51 -7.82 19.01
C ASN A 421 -8.98 -7.86 19.14
N PHE A 422 -8.53 -8.04 20.38
CA PHE A 422 -7.16 -8.32 20.74
C PHE A 422 -7.12 -9.73 21.34
N THR A 423 -6.46 -10.66 20.66
CA THR A 423 -6.30 -12.04 21.10
C THR A 423 -4.81 -12.35 21.22
N LEU A 424 -4.40 -12.90 22.37
CA LEU A 424 -3.00 -13.26 22.62
C LEU A 424 -2.00 -12.13 22.32
N CYS A 425 -2.35 -10.90 22.70
CA CYS A 425 -1.42 -9.77 22.67
C CYS A 425 -0.55 -9.79 23.94
N ILE A 426 0.74 -10.08 23.80
CA ILE A 426 1.68 -10.33 24.89
C ILE A 426 2.87 -9.35 24.80
N SER A 427 3.27 -8.80 25.94
CA SER A 427 4.52 -8.02 26.09
C SER A 427 5.48 -8.74 27.06
N GLU A 428 6.62 -9.22 26.56
CA GLU A 428 7.50 -10.23 27.17
C GLU A 428 8.67 -9.74 28.05
N GLN A 429 8.74 -8.45 28.36
CA GLN A 429 9.98 -7.88 28.92
C GLN A 429 10.31 -8.27 30.38
N SER A 430 11.61 -8.28 30.71
CA SER A 430 12.19 -8.66 32.01
C SER A 430 11.76 -7.78 33.19
N TYR A 431 11.70 -8.42 34.35
CA TYR A 431 11.18 -7.93 35.64
C TYR A 431 11.92 -6.70 36.23
N GLN A 432 13.09 -6.30 35.69
CA GLN A 432 13.99 -5.37 36.38
C GLN A 432 13.60 -3.88 36.28
N SER A 433 12.61 -3.51 35.46
CA SER A 433 12.28 -2.09 35.24
C SER A 433 11.25 -1.47 36.21
N GLY A 434 10.54 -2.26 37.03
CA GLY A 434 9.44 -1.75 37.86
C GLY A 434 8.29 -1.09 37.07
N ALA A 435 8.37 -1.09 35.73
CA ALA A 435 7.40 -0.46 34.84
C ALA A 435 6.18 -1.37 34.67
N LEU A 436 5.00 -0.82 34.93
CA LEU A 436 3.72 -1.49 34.73
C LEU A 436 3.41 -1.46 33.21
N ARG A 437 3.71 -2.56 32.51
CA ARG A 437 3.53 -2.70 31.05
C ARG A 437 2.21 -3.37 30.72
N SER A 438 1.73 -3.18 29.50
CA SER A 438 0.43 -3.71 29.05
C SER A 438 0.36 -3.98 27.56
N GLY A 439 -0.62 -4.80 27.15
CA GLY A 439 -0.97 -4.97 25.73
C GLY A 439 -1.32 -3.64 25.09
N ILE A 440 -2.10 -2.81 25.78
CA ILE A 440 -2.35 -1.41 25.44
C ILE A 440 -1.92 -0.50 26.58
N TYR A 441 -0.97 0.38 26.30
CA TYR A 441 -0.51 1.42 27.23
C TYR A 441 -0.98 2.79 26.75
N CYS A 442 -1.66 3.55 27.62
CA CYS A 442 -2.13 4.89 27.30
C CYS A 442 -1.80 5.89 28.42
N GLN A 443 -1.27 7.05 28.03
CA GLN A 443 -1.20 8.25 28.88
C GLN A 443 -2.19 9.27 28.33
N ILE A 444 -3.00 9.87 29.20
CA ILE A 444 -4.05 10.82 28.83
C ILE A 444 -3.88 12.06 29.71
N SER A 445 -3.62 13.21 29.08
CA SER A 445 -3.45 14.49 29.78
C SER A 445 -4.01 15.65 28.96
N THR A 446 -3.93 16.89 29.48
CA THR A 446 -4.29 18.13 28.77
C THR A 446 -5.65 18.11 28.04
N GLY A 447 -6.67 17.44 28.61
CA GLY A 447 -8.01 17.35 28.02
C GLY A 447 -8.18 16.27 26.96
N GLY A 448 -7.22 15.36 26.83
CA GLY A 448 -7.29 14.22 25.91
C GLY A 448 -8.37 13.21 26.30
N THR A 449 -8.86 12.43 25.33
CA THR A 449 -9.88 11.39 25.58
C THR A 449 -9.51 10.07 24.93
N PHE A 450 -9.57 8.98 25.70
CA PHE A 450 -9.51 7.61 25.18
C PHE A 450 -10.86 6.92 25.40
N THR A 451 -11.51 6.53 24.30
CA THR A 451 -12.77 5.77 24.31
C THR A 451 -12.57 4.36 23.74
N ILE A 452 -13.07 3.36 24.44
CA ILE A 452 -13.31 2.01 23.88
C ILE A 452 -14.83 1.81 23.83
N ASP A 453 -15.35 1.35 22.69
CA ASP A 453 -16.78 1.23 22.42
C ASP A 453 -17.10 0.02 21.53
N GLY A 454 -18.38 -0.37 21.50
CA GLY A 454 -18.87 -1.49 20.71
C GLY A 454 -18.26 -2.82 21.13
N GLN A 455 -18.34 -3.80 20.22
CA GLN A 455 -17.92 -5.18 20.49
C GLN A 455 -16.39 -5.31 20.47
N CYS A 456 -15.74 -4.83 21.52
CA CYS A 456 -14.30 -4.97 21.71
C CYS A 456 -13.98 -6.12 22.66
N SER A 457 -12.95 -6.91 22.33
CA SER A 457 -12.52 -8.02 23.19
C SER A 457 -11.01 -8.03 23.43
N PHE A 458 -10.62 -8.42 24.64
CA PHE A 458 -9.25 -8.59 25.11
C PHE A 458 -9.11 -10.00 25.67
N ILE A 459 -8.72 -10.95 24.82
CA ILE A 459 -8.70 -12.37 25.12
C ILE A 459 -7.26 -12.83 25.35
N CYS A 460 -6.98 -13.33 26.56
CA CYS A 460 -5.63 -13.76 26.97
C CYS A 460 -4.53 -12.70 26.81
N CYS A 461 -4.88 -11.41 26.74
CA CYS A 461 -3.90 -10.33 26.69
C CYS A 461 -3.19 -10.16 28.05
N LYS A 462 -1.87 -10.00 28.03
CA LYS A 462 -1.05 -9.90 29.26
C LYS A 462 0.32 -9.27 29.01
N ALA A 463 0.98 -8.80 30.07
CA ALA A 463 2.44 -8.65 30.07
C ALA A 463 3.05 -9.76 30.94
N LEU A 464 4.32 -10.10 30.71
CA LEU A 464 4.97 -11.30 31.27
C LEU A 464 5.18 -11.25 32.78
N SER A 465 5.35 -10.07 33.36
CA SER A 465 5.33 -9.93 34.81
C SER A 465 3.92 -10.15 35.34
N ASP A 466 3.79 -10.72 36.54
CA ASP A 466 2.49 -10.89 37.20
C ASP A 466 1.76 -9.55 37.50
N LEU A 467 2.43 -8.42 37.22
CA LEU A 467 1.92 -7.05 37.30
C LEU A 467 1.38 -6.51 35.97
N GLY A 468 1.68 -7.17 34.84
CA GLY A 468 1.30 -6.76 33.50
C GLY A 468 -0.20 -6.80 33.23
N ARG A 469 -0.74 -5.89 32.41
CA ARG A 469 -2.19 -5.78 32.18
C ARG A 469 -2.56 -5.94 30.72
N ALA A 470 -3.82 -6.24 30.42
CA ALA A 470 -4.32 -6.07 29.06
C ALA A 470 -4.36 -4.58 28.71
N LEU A 471 -4.87 -3.75 29.63
CA LEU A 471 -4.96 -2.30 29.50
C LEU A 471 -4.27 -1.62 30.69
N TYR A 472 -3.40 -0.65 30.40
CA TYR A 472 -2.83 0.27 31.39
C TYR A 472 -3.12 1.70 30.94
N ALA A 473 -3.75 2.49 31.81
CA ALA A 473 -4.05 3.88 31.52
C ALA A 473 -3.64 4.79 32.70
N THR A 474 -2.89 5.85 32.40
CA THR A 474 -2.68 6.99 33.31
C THR A 474 -3.49 8.17 32.80
N ILE A 475 -4.30 8.77 33.65
CA ILE A 475 -5.18 9.89 33.32
C ILE A 475 -4.94 11.02 34.32
N SER A 476 -4.47 12.17 33.83
CA SER A 476 -4.15 13.33 34.63
C SER A 476 -4.67 14.63 34.00
N GLU A 477 -4.77 15.69 34.79
CA GLU A 477 -5.23 17.02 34.36
C GLU A 477 -6.72 17.13 34.04
N GLU A 478 -7.22 18.36 34.13
CA GLU A 478 -8.62 18.69 33.92
C GLU A 478 -9.11 18.26 32.53
N ASN A 479 -10.33 17.71 32.46
CA ASN A 479 -11.00 17.25 31.25
C ASN A 479 -10.36 16.04 30.55
N SER A 480 -9.31 15.42 31.10
CA SER A 480 -8.72 14.19 30.56
C SER A 480 -9.56 12.97 30.95
N GLN A 481 -9.89 12.09 29.99
CA GLN A 481 -10.89 11.04 30.20
C GLN A 481 -10.50 9.68 29.62
N LEU A 482 -10.65 8.64 30.44
CA LEU A 482 -10.80 7.25 29.98
C LEU A 482 -12.27 6.86 30.03
N ILE A 483 -12.82 6.42 28.90
CA ILE A 483 -14.22 6.00 28.76
C ILE A 483 -14.26 4.58 28.19
N LEU A 484 -14.71 3.62 29.01
CA LEU A 484 -15.04 2.27 28.57
C LEU A 484 -16.56 2.15 28.53
N LYS A 485 -17.12 1.94 27.34
CA LYS A 485 -18.56 1.81 27.12
C LYS A 485 -19.01 0.34 27.10
N ASP A 486 -20.25 0.14 26.68
CA ASP A 486 -20.95 -1.13 26.66
C ASP A 486 -20.28 -2.13 25.70
N ASP A 487 -20.54 -3.43 25.91
CA ASP A 487 -20.11 -4.57 25.07
C ASP A 487 -18.60 -4.82 24.97
N ILE A 488 -17.82 -4.31 25.94
CA ILE A 488 -16.39 -4.61 26.07
C ILE A 488 -16.18 -5.85 26.93
N GLN A 489 -15.34 -6.79 26.48
CA GLN A 489 -15.00 -8.01 27.20
C GLN A 489 -13.49 -8.16 27.43
N PHE A 490 -13.09 -8.38 28.68
CA PHE A 490 -11.78 -8.91 29.05
C PHE A 490 -11.94 -10.37 29.45
N GLU A 491 -11.29 -11.28 28.72
CA GLU A 491 -11.42 -12.73 28.91
C GLU A 491 -10.05 -13.33 29.28
N GLY A 492 -10.00 -14.03 30.41
CA GLY A 492 -8.79 -14.68 30.90
C GLY A 492 -8.32 -15.88 30.08
N PHE A 493 -9.19 -16.51 29.28
CA PHE A 493 -8.87 -17.73 28.54
C PHE A 493 -9.41 -17.75 27.13
N MET A 494 -8.67 -18.40 26.23
CA MET A 494 -9.21 -18.80 24.94
C MET A 494 -10.08 -20.05 25.10
N LYS A 495 -11.06 -20.17 24.22
CA LYS A 495 -11.92 -21.35 24.10
C LYS A 495 -11.66 -22.00 22.75
N ASP A 496 -11.59 -23.33 22.72
CA ASP A 496 -11.53 -24.08 21.47
C ASP A 496 -12.87 -24.02 20.72
N GLN A 497 -12.93 -24.65 19.55
CA GLN A 497 -14.15 -24.69 18.73
C GLN A 497 -15.35 -25.37 19.42
N ASN A 498 -15.12 -26.17 20.47
CA ASN A 498 -16.15 -26.84 21.26
C ASN A 498 -16.51 -26.06 22.53
N GLY A 499 -15.91 -24.87 22.75
CA GLY A 499 -16.10 -24.05 23.93
C GLY A 499 -15.25 -24.47 25.14
N ASN A 500 -14.32 -25.42 24.98
CA ASN A 500 -13.46 -25.84 26.08
C ASN A 500 -12.34 -24.82 26.31
N LYS A 501 -12.09 -24.53 27.58
CA LYS A 501 -11.04 -23.62 28.04
C LYS A 501 -9.64 -24.15 27.71
N GLN A 502 -8.83 -23.30 27.07
CA GLN A 502 -7.43 -23.59 26.74
C GLN A 502 -6.50 -22.96 27.80
N THR A 503 -5.90 -23.79 28.64
CA THR A 503 -5.04 -23.34 29.75
C THR A 503 -3.59 -23.11 29.35
N GLN A 504 -3.16 -23.63 28.20
CA GLN A 504 -1.78 -23.55 27.70
C GLN A 504 -1.27 -22.13 27.43
N PHE A 505 -2.18 -21.16 27.21
CA PHE A 505 -1.84 -19.77 26.95
C PHE A 505 -1.70 -18.92 28.23
N GLY A 506 -1.98 -19.50 29.39
CA GLY A 506 -2.05 -18.79 30.66
C GLY A 506 -3.25 -17.84 30.75
N GLN A 507 -3.44 -17.26 31.93
CA GLN A 507 -4.55 -16.34 32.19
C GLN A 507 -4.26 -14.93 31.67
N GLY A 508 -5.20 -14.38 30.91
CA GLY A 508 -5.28 -12.96 30.59
C GLY A 508 -5.45 -12.12 31.86
N ARG A 509 -5.03 -10.86 31.76
CA ARG A 509 -5.06 -9.88 32.84
C ARG A 509 -6.12 -8.83 32.51
N GLY A 510 -6.75 -8.22 33.51
CA GLY A 510 -7.69 -7.12 33.25
C GLY A 510 -6.97 -5.77 33.09
N ALA A 511 -7.48 -4.72 33.73
CA ALA A 511 -7.00 -3.35 33.54
C ALA A 511 -6.30 -2.76 34.78
N TYR A 512 -5.43 -1.78 34.55
CA TYR A 512 -4.87 -0.91 35.57
C TYR A 512 -5.11 0.55 35.19
N ILE A 513 -5.63 1.32 36.14
CA ILE A 513 -6.03 2.71 35.93
C ILE A 513 -5.39 3.56 37.02
N GLU A 514 -4.64 4.58 36.63
CA GLU A 514 -4.05 5.58 37.51
C GLU A 514 -4.66 6.94 37.22
N LEU A 515 -5.16 7.61 38.26
CA LEU A 515 -5.88 8.87 38.16
C LEU A 515 -5.21 9.91 39.06
N SER A 516 -4.82 11.05 38.51
CA SER A 516 -4.30 12.20 39.25
C SER A 516 -4.87 13.50 38.72
N ASP A 517 -4.65 14.62 39.42
CA ASP A 517 -4.84 15.99 38.91
C ASP A 517 -6.15 16.26 38.15
N ASP A 518 -7.27 15.78 38.66
CA ASP A 518 -8.60 15.92 38.04
C ASP A 518 -8.88 15.11 36.76
N GLY A 519 -8.04 14.12 36.45
CA GLY A 519 -8.35 13.10 35.45
C GLY A 519 -9.61 12.31 35.81
N ILE A 520 -10.33 11.79 34.81
CA ILE A 520 -11.63 11.12 34.97
C ILE A 520 -11.63 9.73 34.33
N SER A 521 -12.35 8.80 34.96
CA SER A 521 -12.63 7.48 34.40
C SER A 521 -14.12 7.15 34.47
N GLN A 522 -14.63 6.57 33.38
CA GLN A 522 -16.01 6.12 33.25
C GLN A 522 -16.00 4.71 32.66
N ILE A 523 -16.58 3.74 33.38
CA ILE A 523 -16.61 2.34 32.99
C ILE A 523 -18.06 1.86 33.04
N ASN A 524 -18.62 1.53 31.87
CA ASN A 524 -20.02 1.20 31.73
C ASN A 524 -20.20 -0.18 31.07
N LYS A 525 -20.88 -1.10 31.74
CA LYS A 525 -21.26 -2.43 31.25
C LYS A 525 -20.12 -3.24 30.63
N VAL A 526 -18.93 -3.12 31.20
CA VAL A 526 -17.76 -3.92 30.80
C VAL A 526 -17.82 -5.28 31.49
N THR A 527 -17.41 -6.34 30.80
CA THR A 527 -17.29 -7.69 31.38
C THR A 527 -15.84 -8.07 31.58
N PHE A 528 -15.47 -8.42 32.80
CA PHE A 528 -14.21 -9.08 33.15
C PHE A 528 -14.51 -10.52 33.55
N ASN A 529 -14.00 -11.48 32.79
CA ASN A 529 -14.27 -12.88 33.01
C ASN A 529 -12.97 -13.67 33.13
N GLU A 530 -12.80 -14.36 34.26
CA GLU A 530 -11.68 -15.26 34.56
C GLU A 530 -10.27 -14.62 34.46
N CYS A 531 -10.20 -13.29 34.52
CA CYS A 531 -8.94 -12.55 34.55
C CYS A 531 -8.18 -12.83 35.85
N LYS A 532 -6.85 -12.97 35.78
CA LYS A 532 -5.98 -13.18 36.96
C LYS A 532 -5.01 -12.02 37.13
N GLY A 533 -4.63 -11.63 38.35
CA GLY A 533 -3.55 -10.66 38.64
C GLY A 533 -2.94 -10.84 40.04
N ILE A 534 -1.84 -10.15 40.37
CA ILE A 534 -1.35 -10.10 41.77
C ILE A 534 -2.35 -9.32 42.62
N SER A 535 -2.58 -8.07 42.20
CA SER A 535 -3.56 -7.14 42.80
C SER A 535 -4.66 -6.93 41.77
N ALA A 536 -5.87 -7.38 42.06
CA ALA A 536 -6.97 -7.53 41.11
C ALA A 536 -6.75 -8.42 39.89
N GLY A 537 -7.65 -9.39 39.73
CA GLY A 537 -7.84 -10.10 38.47
C GLY A 537 -8.49 -9.20 37.42
N GLY A 538 -9.56 -8.50 37.80
CA GLY A 538 -10.32 -7.57 36.94
C GLY A 538 -9.67 -6.20 36.81
N ILE A 539 -9.98 -5.25 37.70
CA ILE A 539 -9.45 -3.88 37.62
C ILE A 539 -8.65 -3.54 38.86
N GLN A 540 -7.46 -2.99 38.67
CA GLN A 540 -6.75 -2.23 39.68
C GLN A 540 -6.90 -0.72 39.39
N ILE A 541 -7.24 0.06 40.41
CA ILE A 541 -7.38 1.52 40.31
C ILE A 541 -6.67 2.23 41.45
N ASN A 542 -5.82 3.21 41.10
CA ASN A 542 -5.16 4.12 42.01
C ASN A 542 -5.70 5.53 41.77
N CYS A 543 -6.42 6.08 42.74
CA CYS A 543 -7.15 7.34 42.62
C CYS A 543 -6.58 8.41 43.54
N GLN A 544 -5.94 9.41 42.92
CA GLN A 544 -5.50 10.67 43.52
C GLN A 544 -6.24 11.88 42.92
N SER A 545 -7.07 11.68 41.90
CA SER A 545 -7.94 12.70 41.33
C SER A 545 -9.01 13.13 42.33
N SER A 546 -9.38 14.42 42.33
CA SER A 546 -10.46 14.93 43.18
C SER A 546 -11.85 14.72 42.58
N GLN A 547 -11.91 14.19 41.35
CA GLN A 547 -13.14 13.99 40.60
C GLN A 547 -13.92 12.75 41.04
N LYS A 548 -15.13 12.65 40.48
CA LYS A 548 -15.96 11.47 40.59
C LYS A 548 -15.71 10.53 39.41
N HIS A 549 -15.44 9.27 39.72
CA HIS A 549 -15.24 8.15 38.80
C HIS A 549 -16.42 7.21 38.88
N THR A 550 -16.83 6.62 37.75
CA THR A 550 -18.07 5.82 37.70
C THR A 550 -17.84 4.44 37.12
N PHE A 551 -18.44 3.44 37.77
CA PHE A 551 -18.50 2.05 37.38
C PHE A 551 -19.98 1.66 37.37
N THR A 552 -20.58 1.53 36.19
CA THR A 552 -22.03 1.28 36.04
C THR A 552 -22.27 -0.01 35.29
N GLY A 553 -23.05 -0.95 35.82
CA GLY A 553 -23.44 -2.17 35.08
C GLY A 553 -22.30 -3.17 34.78
N THR A 554 -21.08 -2.91 35.27
CA THR A 554 -19.87 -3.72 35.00
C THR A 554 -19.94 -5.06 35.72
N GLN A 555 -19.45 -6.12 35.07
CA GLN A 555 -19.52 -7.50 35.59
C GLN A 555 -18.12 -8.07 35.79
N PHE A 556 -17.88 -8.67 36.95
CA PHE A 556 -16.66 -9.41 37.28
C PHE A 556 -17.06 -10.85 37.60
N THR A 557 -16.62 -11.80 36.76
CA THR A 557 -16.92 -13.22 36.92
C THR A 557 -15.65 -14.02 37.07
N SER A 558 -15.51 -14.76 38.16
CA SER A 558 -14.39 -15.68 38.44
C SER A 558 -13.01 -15.03 38.30
N CYS A 559 -12.90 -13.72 38.52
CA CYS A 559 -11.62 -13.03 38.53
C CYS A 559 -10.81 -13.38 39.80
N ILE A 560 -9.51 -13.60 39.64
CA ILE A 560 -8.62 -14.11 40.69
C ILE A 560 -7.49 -13.12 40.96
N ALA A 561 -7.31 -12.73 42.21
CA ALA A 561 -6.11 -12.03 42.68
C ALA A 561 -5.28 -12.96 43.57
N ASP A 562 -3.96 -12.98 43.41
CA ASP A 562 -3.09 -13.72 44.35
C ASP A 562 -3.05 -13.03 45.73
N GLN A 563 -3.26 -11.70 45.77
CA GLN A 563 -3.29 -10.90 46.99
C GLN A 563 -4.63 -10.21 47.22
N ASN A 564 -4.90 -9.08 46.58
CA ASN A 564 -6.03 -8.22 46.98
C ASN A 564 -7.05 -8.02 45.85
N GLY A 565 -8.34 -8.09 46.17
CA GLY A 565 -9.42 -7.56 45.31
C GLY A 565 -9.64 -8.35 44.03
N GLY A 566 -10.04 -9.63 44.10
CA GLY A 566 -10.14 -10.52 42.93
C GLY A 566 -10.85 -9.92 41.71
N GLY A 567 -11.99 -9.26 41.90
CA GLY A 567 -12.63 -8.44 40.88
C GLY A 567 -12.01 -7.04 40.77
N LEU A 568 -12.03 -6.28 41.87
CA LEU A 568 -11.62 -4.88 41.91
C LEU A 568 -10.70 -4.60 43.11
N TYR A 569 -9.57 -3.94 42.84
CA TYR A 569 -8.63 -3.44 43.84
C TYR A 569 -8.49 -1.92 43.72
N CYS A 570 -8.92 -1.18 44.75
CA CYS A 570 -8.90 0.28 44.74
C CYS A 570 -7.99 0.85 45.84
N ILE A 571 -7.16 1.84 45.50
CA ILE A 571 -6.56 2.77 46.45
C ILE A 571 -7.15 4.15 46.16
N ILE A 572 -7.79 4.79 47.14
CA ILE A 572 -8.52 6.05 46.96
C ILE A 572 -8.03 7.06 48.00
N ASN A 573 -7.18 7.99 47.59
CA ASN A 573 -6.68 9.06 48.45
C ASN A 573 -7.53 10.34 48.31
N SER A 574 -8.09 10.57 47.13
CA SER A 574 -8.95 11.73 46.84
C SER A 574 -10.11 11.31 45.92
N GLY A 575 -11.10 12.18 45.81
CA GLY A 575 -12.25 11.99 44.92
C GLY A 575 -13.24 10.91 45.38
N GLU A 576 -14.04 10.43 44.45
CA GLU A 576 -15.07 9.41 44.69
C GLU A 576 -15.06 8.35 43.58
N ILE A 577 -14.96 7.08 43.95
CA ILE A 577 -15.31 5.96 43.06
C ILE A 577 -16.76 5.55 43.37
N GLU A 578 -17.66 5.75 42.42
CA GLU A 578 -19.05 5.31 42.51
C GLU A 578 -19.28 4.03 41.69
N ILE A 579 -19.78 3.00 42.36
CA ILE A 579 -20.11 1.68 41.82
C ILE A 579 -21.64 1.53 41.86
N THR A 580 -22.25 1.32 40.70
CA THR A 580 -23.70 1.19 40.53
C THR A 580 -24.01 -0.02 39.64
N GLU A 581 -24.95 -0.88 40.02
CA GLU A 581 -25.34 -2.06 39.22
C GLU A 581 -24.17 -2.99 38.84
N VAL A 582 -23.13 -3.09 39.69
CA VAL A 582 -21.96 -3.92 39.41
C VAL A 582 -22.12 -5.32 39.98
N THR A 583 -21.94 -6.35 39.15
CA THR A 583 -22.01 -7.75 39.58
C THR A 583 -20.62 -8.32 39.85
N LEU A 584 -20.44 -8.97 41.01
CA LEU A 584 -19.22 -9.71 41.37
C LEU A 584 -19.58 -11.16 41.69
N ASN A 585 -19.21 -12.09 40.81
CA ASN A 585 -19.59 -13.49 40.91
C ASN A 585 -18.35 -14.39 40.92
N GLY A 586 -18.16 -15.18 41.98
CA GLY A 586 -17.09 -16.19 42.05
C GLY A 586 -15.67 -15.63 42.06
N CYS A 587 -15.48 -14.33 42.32
CA CYS A 587 -14.16 -13.72 42.42
C CYS A 587 -13.41 -14.16 43.69
N SER A 588 -12.08 -14.28 43.61
CA SER A 588 -11.24 -14.77 44.71
C SER A 588 -9.98 -13.92 44.91
N GLY A 589 -9.57 -13.74 46.15
CA GLY A 589 -8.36 -13.02 46.55
C GLY A 589 -8.03 -13.30 48.01
N LEU A 590 -6.75 -13.20 48.39
CA LEU A 590 -6.30 -13.36 49.79
C LEU A 590 -7.02 -12.36 50.71
N ASN A 591 -7.12 -11.08 50.29
CA ASN A 591 -7.91 -10.06 50.97
C ASN A 591 -8.96 -9.49 50.00
N GLY A 592 -10.24 -9.59 50.35
CA GLY A 592 -11.35 -9.06 49.55
C GLY A 592 -11.52 -9.81 48.21
N GLY A 593 -12.29 -10.91 48.21
CA GLY A 593 -12.47 -11.73 47.01
C GLY A 593 -13.10 -10.99 45.83
N GLY A 594 -14.17 -10.23 46.08
CA GLY A 594 -14.78 -9.33 45.10
C GLY A 594 -14.04 -8.00 45.01
N ILE A 595 -14.12 -7.21 46.08
CA ILE A 595 -13.52 -5.88 46.17
C ILE A 595 -12.55 -5.83 47.35
N TYR A 596 -11.39 -5.22 47.14
CA TYR A 596 -10.53 -4.69 48.21
C TYR A 596 -10.35 -3.20 47.99
N SER A 597 -10.47 -2.40 49.04
CA SER A 597 -10.24 -0.95 48.97
C SER A 597 -9.42 -0.44 50.14
N SER A 598 -8.41 0.39 49.85
CA SER A 598 -7.80 1.33 50.80
C SER A 598 -8.36 2.71 50.53
N ILE A 599 -8.86 3.38 51.57
CA ILE A 599 -9.45 4.71 51.46
C ILE A 599 -8.75 5.58 52.50
N ASP A 600 -8.05 6.60 52.01
CA ASP A 600 -7.24 7.51 52.81
C ASP A 600 -7.66 8.96 52.54
N GLU A 601 -7.26 9.87 53.42
CA GLU A 601 -7.50 11.32 53.31
C GLU A 601 -8.97 11.71 53.02
N THR A 602 -9.27 12.15 51.80
CA THR A 602 -10.60 12.63 51.38
C THR A 602 -11.32 11.68 50.43
N GLY A 603 -10.68 10.55 50.12
CA GLY A 603 -11.19 9.53 49.22
C GLY A 603 -12.53 8.94 49.67
N LYS A 604 -13.35 8.54 48.69
CA LYS A 604 -14.65 7.91 48.93
C LYS A 604 -14.86 6.73 47.99
N LEU A 605 -15.39 5.64 48.54
CA LEU A 605 -15.98 4.55 47.77
C LEU A 605 -17.49 4.53 48.05
N ARG A 606 -18.30 4.57 47.00
CA ARG A 606 -19.76 4.54 47.11
C ARG A 606 -20.32 3.40 46.29
N ILE A 607 -21.07 2.50 46.92
CA ILE A 607 -21.70 1.35 46.26
C ILE A 607 -23.22 1.52 46.37
N LYS A 608 -23.93 1.40 45.24
CA LYS A 608 -25.39 1.49 45.13
C LYS A 608 -25.91 0.41 44.20
N ASP A 609 -27.12 -0.08 44.47
CA ASP A 609 -27.90 -0.91 43.53
C ASP A 609 -27.09 -2.07 42.88
N SER A 610 -26.13 -2.66 43.61
CA SER A 610 -25.13 -3.64 43.13
C SER A 610 -25.26 -4.99 43.81
#